data_AF-A0A960TDK1-F1
#
_entry.id   AF-A0A960TDK1-F1
#
_cell.length_a   1.000
_cell.length_b   1.000
_cell.length_c   1.000
_cell.angle_alpha   90.00
_cell.angle_beta   90.00
_cell.angle_gamma   90.00
#
_symmetry.space_group_name_H-M   'P 1'
#
loop_
_entity.id
_entity.type
_entity.pdbx_description
1 polymer ?
#
loop_
_entity_poly.entity_id
_entity_poly.type
_entity_poly.pdbx_seq_one_letter_code
_entity_poly.pdbx_strand_id
1 'polypeptide(L)' 'MEEHQREQTREVLADLSVAAFMNQNRCHLKRKSDPGFAYITLDDALNYNYVVHFLDSEGHKEYSTLDELLDDGWILD' A
#
# COMPACT_ATOMS: atom_id res chain seq x y z
N MET A 1 2.01 4.31 18.58
CA MET A 1 1.57 5.00 17.34
C MET A 1 1.95 4.21 16.10
N GLU A 2 3.18 3.72 16.00
CA GLU A 2 3.66 3.03 14.79
C GLU A 2 2.97 1.69 14.50
N GLU A 3 2.70 0.91 15.55
CA GLU A 3 2.03 -0.39 15.44
C GLU A 3 0.57 -0.24 14.97
N HIS A 4 -0.12 0.80 15.44
CA HIS A 4 -1.50 1.09 15.07
C HIS A 4 -1.65 1.45 13.58
N GLN A 5 -0.74 2.24 13.01
CA GLN A 5 -0.77 2.57 11.57
C GLN A 5 -0.46 1.35 10.69
N ARG A 6 0.43 0.48 11.16
CA ARG A 6 0.74 -0.78 10.48
C ARG A 6 -0.46 -1.72 10.50
N GLU A 7 -1.12 -1.88 11.64
CA GLU A 7 -2.35 -2.67 11.77
C GLU A 7 -3.48 -2.12 10.89
N GLN A 8 -3.72 -0.81 10.93
CA GLN A 8 -4.72 -0.17 10.08
C GLN A 8 -4.44 -0.37 8.58
N THR A 9 -3.17 -0.25 8.17
CA THR A 9 -2.77 -0.51 6.77
C THR A 9 -3.03 -1.97 6.42
N ARG A 10 -2.70 -2.89 7.33
CA ARG A 10 -2.94 -4.32 7.13
C ARG A 10 -4.43 -4.61 6.95
N GLU A 11 -5.29 -4.11 7.83
CA GLU A 11 -6.74 -4.28 7.75
C GLU A 11 -7.29 -3.75 6.43
N VAL A 12 -6.92 -2.53 6.03
CA VAL A 12 -7.43 -1.91 4.80
C VAL A 12 -7.03 -2.68 3.54
N LEU A 13 -5.77 -3.13 3.46
CA LEU A 13 -5.26 -3.85 2.29
C LEU A 13 -5.69 -5.33 2.28
N ALA A 14 -5.88 -5.95 3.44
CA ALA A 14 -6.37 -7.32 3.54
C ALA A 14 -7.88 -7.43 3.30
N ASP A 15 -8.66 -6.50 3.86
CA ASP A 15 -10.12 -6.48 3.71
C ASP A 15 -10.58 -5.77 2.42
N LEU A 16 -9.63 -5.24 1.63
CA LEU A 16 -9.89 -4.49 0.41
C LEU A 16 -10.95 -3.41 0.62
N SER A 17 -10.76 -2.61 1.67
CA SER A 17 -11.75 -1.60 2.07
C SER A 17 -12.06 -0.69 0.89
N VAL A 18 -13.32 -0.75 0.41
CA VAL A 18 -13.78 0.00 -0.77
C VAL A 18 -13.48 1.50 -0.62
N ALA A 19 -13.58 2.03 0.60
CA ALA A 19 -13.29 3.42 0.92
C ALA A 19 -11.85 3.82 0.54
N ALA A 20 -10.87 2.92 0.75
CA ALA A 20 -9.46 3.18 0.48
C ALA A 20 -9.12 3.19 -1.01
N PHE A 21 -9.92 2.51 -1.84
CA PHE A 21 -9.73 2.45 -3.29
C PHE A 21 -10.67 3.37 -4.07
N MET A 22 -11.54 4.16 -3.41
CA MET A 22 -12.51 5.02 -4.10
C MET A 22 -11.86 6.05 -5.05
N ASN A 23 -10.62 6.44 -4.80
CA ASN A 23 -9.92 7.38 -5.67
C ASN A 23 -9.19 6.64 -6.80
N GLN A 24 -9.77 6.68 -8.01
CA GLN A 24 -9.20 6.09 -9.23
C GLN A 24 -8.88 4.58 -9.12
N ASN A 25 -9.57 3.84 -8.23
CA ASN A 25 -9.26 2.44 -7.92
C ASN A 25 -7.84 2.25 -7.36
N ARG A 26 -7.36 3.21 -6.55
CA ARG A 26 -6.01 3.22 -5.96
C ARG A 26 -6.06 3.52 -4.47
N CYS A 27 -5.28 2.76 -3.72
CA CYS A 27 -4.99 3.00 -2.31
C CYS A 27 -3.63 3.68 -2.19
N HIS A 28 -3.58 4.90 -1.66
CA HIS A 28 -2.34 5.68 -1.55
C HIS A 28 -1.54 5.28 -0.31
N LEU A 29 -0.24 5.17 -0.51
CA LEU A 29 0.73 4.78 0.50
C LEU A 29 1.81 5.85 0.62
N LYS A 30 2.33 6.01 1.83
CA LYS A 30 3.55 6.75 2.11
C LYS A 30 4.58 5.84 2.75
N ARG A 31 5.84 6.11 2.48
CA ARG A 31 6.95 5.43 3.14
C ARG A 31 7.28 6.15 4.44
N LYS A 32 7.40 5.38 5.51
CA LYS A 32 7.58 5.92 6.86
C LYS A 32 8.98 6.51 7.10
N SER A 33 9.99 5.94 6.46
CA SER A 33 11.41 6.24 6.68
C SER A 33 12.03 7.20 5.66
N ASP A 34 11.33 7.51 4.56
CA ASP A 34 11.81 8.32 3.44
C ASP A 34 10.61 9.05 2.80
N PRO A 35 10.72 10.31 2.34
CA PRO A 35 9.69 10.95 1.50
C PRO A 35 9.49 10.19 0.19
N GLY A 36 8.71 9.11 0.24
CA GLY A 36 8.26 8.35 -0.90
C GLY A 36 6.74 8.19 -0.84
N PHE A 37 6.06 8.59 -1.91
CA PHE A 37 4.63 8.36 -2.10
C PHE A 37 4.41 7.31 -3.17
N ALA A 38 3.43 6.46 -2.95
CA ALA A 38 3.10 5.38 -3.86
C ALA A 38 1.61 5.04 -3.78
N TYR A 39 1.19 4.06 -4.57
CA TYR A 39 -0.14 3.48 -4.46
C TYR A 39 -0.15 2.00 -4.83
N ILE A 40 -1.15 1.29 -4.34
CA ILE A 40 -1.55 -0.05 -4.81
C ILE A 40 -2.84 0.11 -5.59
N THR A 41 -2.99 -0.56 -6.73
CA THR A 41 -4.25 -0.57 -7.46
C THR A 41 -5.21 -1.59 -6.87
N LEU A 42 -6.52 -1.36 -7.04
CA LEU A 42 -7.53 -2.33 -6.62
C LEU A 42 -7.35 -3.68 -7.32
N ASP A 43 -6.92 -3.67 -8.59
CA ASP A 43 -6.69 -4.90 -9.35
C ASP A 43 -5.51 -5.70 -8.78
N ASP A 44 -4.41 -5.04 -8.46
CA ASP A 44 -3.26 -5.67 -7.78
C ASP A 44 -3.71 -6.31 -6.46
N ALA A 45 -4.45 -5.55 -5.65
CA ALA A 45 -4.92 -6.01 -4.35
C ALA A 45 -5.94 -7.18 -4.44
N LEU A 46 -6.86 -7.15 -5.43
CA LEU A 46 -7.82 -8.23 -5.69
C LEU A 46 -7.15 -9.54 -6.13
N ASN A 47 -6.04 -9.42 -6.86
CA ASN A 47 -5.24 -10.57 -7.28
C ASN A 47 -4.23 -11.02 -6.20
N TYR A 48 -4.25 -10.42 -5.01
CA TYR A 48 -3.26 -10.62 -3.95
C TYR A 48 -1.82 -10.33 -4.39
N ASN A 49 -1.66 -9.46 -5.40
CA ASN A 49 -0.38 -8.95 -5.85
C ASN A 49 -0.09 -7.66 -5.09
N TYR A 50 0.93 -7.64 -4.22
CA TYR A 50 1.31 -6.45 -3.48
C TYR A 50 2.26 -5.60 -4.32
N VAL A 51 1.74 -4.94 -5.34
CA VAL A 51 2.51 -4.09 -6.25
C VAL A 51 2.38 -2.63 -5.83
N VAL A 52 3.52 -2.03 -5.45
CA VAL A 52 3.61 -0.62 -5.06
C VAL A 52 4.11 0.18 -6.26
N HIS A 53 3.26 1.06 -6.79
CA HIS A 53 3.57 1.95 -7.90
C HIS A 53 4.01 3.31 -7.35
N PHE A 54 5.21 3.76 -7.67
CA PHE A 54 5.73 5.03 -7.16
C PHE A 54 5.03 6.21 -7.86
N LEU A 55 4.71 7.27 -7.12
CA LEU A 55 4.04 8.45 -7.69
C LEU A 55 5.00 9.33 -8.51
N ASP A 56 6.27 9.41 -8.09
CA ASP A 56 7.27 10.30 -8.68
C ASP A 56 8.14 9.61 -9.76
N SER A 57 7.86 8.35 -10.09
CA SER A 57 8.62 7.61 -11.11
C SER A 57 7.74 6.56 -11.79
N GLU A 58 8.08 6.14 -13.01
CA GLU A 58 7.42 5.02 -13.69
C GLU A 58 7.82 3.64 -13.12
N GLY A 59 8.51 3.61 -11.97
CA GLY A 59 8.93 2.38 -11.31
C GLY A 59 7.84 1.79 -10.42
N HIS A 60 7.89 0.47 -10.26
CA HIS A 60 7.11 -0.26 -9.27
C HIS A 60 7.99 -1.24 -8.50
N LYS A 61 7.49 -1.67 -7.33
CA LYS A 61 8.11 -2.72 -6.52
C LYS A 61 7.07 -3.74 -6.12
N GLU A 62 7.42 -5.01 -6.29
CA GLU A 62 6.56 -6.14 -5.99
C GLU A 62 6.97 -6.77 -4.66
N TYR A 63 5.99 -7.14 -3.85
CA TYR A 63 6.18 -7.86 -2.60
C TYR A 63 5.41 -9.18 -2.66
N SER A 64 5.99 -10.24 -2.10
CA SER A 64 5.38 -11.57 -2.08
C SER A 64 4.24 -11.65 -1.07
N THR A 65 4.30 -10.81 -0.03
CA THR A 65 3.31 -10.76 1.04
C THR A 65 3.07 -9.33 1.49
N LEU A 66 1.90 -9.10 2.12
CA LEU A 66 1.58 -7.84 2.78
C LEU A 66 2.60 -7.52 3.89
N ASP A 67 3.12 -8.54 4.57
CA ASP A 67 4.10 -8.33 5.65
C ASP A 67 5.42 -7.78 5.13
N GLU A 68 5.91 -8.26 3.98
CA GLU A 68 7.11 -7.71 3.33
C GLU A 68 6.92 -6.25 2.92
N LEU A 69 5.73 -5.88 2.45
CA LEU A 69 5.38 -4.50 2.12
C LEU A 69 5.42 -3.59 3.36
N LEU A 70 4.84 -4.05 4.46
CA LEU A 70 4.80 -3.32 5.73
C LEU A 70 6.20 -3.24 6.38
N ASP A 71 7.02 -4.27 6.23
CA ASP A 71 8.41 -4.31 6.70
C ASP A 71 9.31 -3.35 5.93
N ASP A 72 9.05 -3.14 4.64
CA ASP A 72 9.72 -2.10 3.83
C ASP A 72 9.25 -0.67 4.14
N GLY A 73 8.24 -0.54 5.03
CA GLY A 73 7.82 0.71 5.64
C GLY A 73 6.70 1.44 4.90
N TRP A 74 5.99 0.78 3.98
CA TRP A 74 4.81 1.35 3.33
C TRP A 74 3.60 1.28 4.25
N ILE A 75 2.96 2.42 4.45
CA ILE A 75 1.74 2.57 5.26
C ILE A 75 0.73 3.43 4.50
N LEU A 76 -0.54 3.38 4.89
CA LEU A 76 -1.54 4.31 4.36
C LEU A 76 -1.10 5.77 4.57
N ASP A 77 -1.31 6.60 3.54
CA ASP A 77 -1.13 8.05 3.64
C ASP A 77 -2.18 8.71 4.57
#